data_AF-G0NSW3-F1
#
_entry.id   AF-G0NSW3-F1
#
_cell.length_a   1.000
_cell.length_b   1.000
_cell.length_c   1.000
_cell.angle_alpha   90.00
_cell.angle_beta   90.00
_cell.angle_gamma   90.00
#
_symmetry.space_group_name_H-M   'P 1'
#
loop_
_entity.id
_entity.type
_entity.pdbx_description
1 polymer ?
#
loop_
_entity_poly.entity_id
_entity_poly.type
_entity_poly.pdbx_seq_one_letter_code
_entity_poly.pdbx_strand_id
1 'polypeptide(L)'
;MPRAAAKKKEKVVKKPVKKAQPAKKAKKVVKKTVKKTPKKVNNGVHIWIYKDPLRNNEFFEFHPALQEFLETKFKEGAKKCEVNIFTVPYTIDFQQMTRLTKRQKKGTPVQRILKSTAKRNKKLMGVQGAYYEKETRYTQDDNLCTICLTAPMFPTKLEECGHIFCYICVKGAYNAGMDCPTCRAEINRHITPEGQIRCDVDMHVECPEDYVQDCLDHVHRKWLQQEKEKRRKRMWFVQLELIFIEVVTAKGAPVYTNKSEKTGDQKYYWIFKARNNNGWYRYDPKNELFIEECYLRQMKYCQLYICSHHYTIHFATMMQDRNWAGEIVKRQIKRIKAEDWQKEEVRGIAGLDTVAYPVVKPTKK
;
A
#
# COMPACT_ATOMS: atom_id res chain seq x y z
N MET A 1 -7.33 -1.19 81.41
CA MET A 1 -6.68 -0.55 82.59
C MET A 1 -5.78 0.58 82.11
N PRO A 2 -5.83 1.80 82.69
CA PRO A 2 -5.16 2.99 82.16
C PRO A 2 -3.88 3.38 82.93
N ARG A 3 -3.00 4.17 82.28
CA ARG A 3 -2.19 5.30 82.83
C ARG A 3 -1.40 5.94 81.66
N ALA A 4 -1.68 7.19 81.26
CA ALA A 4 -1.10 8.46 81.73
C ALA A 4 0.39 8.63 81.31
N ALA A 5 0.93 9.75 80.83
CA ALA A 5 0.53 11.16 80.89
C ALA A 5 1.21 11.99 79.76
N ALA A 6 0.69 13.20 79.56
CA ALA A 6 1.11 14.22 78.61
C ALA A 6 2.18 15.19 79.17
N LYS A 7 2.98 15.83 78.28
CA LYS A 7 3.45 17.23 78.46
C LYS A 7 3.52 18.01 77.12
N LYS A 8 2.89 19.19 77.16
CA LYS A 8 2.85 20.37 76.27
C LYS A 8 4.21 21.10 76.28
N LYS A 9 4.60 22.13 75.50
CA LYS A 9 4.12 23.01 74.39
C LYS A 9 5.34 23.92 74.09
N GLU A 10 5.49 24.47 72.87
CA GLU A 10 5.50 25.94 72.65
C GLU A 10 5.60 26.31 71.16
N LYS A 11 4.81 27.31 70.77
CA LYS A 11 4.76 27.96 69.45
C LYS A 11 5.19 29.41 69.64
N VAL A 12 6.05 29.93 68.77
CA VAL A 12 6.34 31.37 68.70
C VAL A 12 5.78 31.94 67.39
N VAL A 13 5.00 33.02 67.53
CA VAL A 13 4.38 33.83 66.47
C VAL A 13 5.26 35.07 66.22
N LYS A 14 5.41 35.51 64.96
CA LYS A 14 5.82 36.89 64.65
C LYS A 14 4.93 37.52 63.56
N LYS A 15 4.54 38.77 63.81
CA LYS A 15 3.68 39.68 63.01
C LYS A 15 4.56 40.72 62.22
N PRO A 16 3.96 41.57 61.33
CA PRO A 16 4.61 42.14 60.12
C PRO A 16 5.00 43.62 60.22
N VAL A 17 5.81 44.15 59.25
CA VAL A 17 6.05 45.60 59.02
C VAL A 17 6.28 45.94 57.52
N LYS A 18 5.87 47.15 57.09
CA LYS A 18 5.74 47.68 55.70
C LYS A 18 6.98 48.45 55.15
N LYS A 19 7.12 48.38 53.81
CA LYS A 19 7.71 49.24 52.73
C LYS A 19 8.65 50.45 53.02
N ALA A 20 9.66 50.60 52.15
CA ALA A 20 10.03 51.85 51.43
C ALA A 20 10.87 51.56 50.15
N GLN A 21 10.70 52.35 49.07
CA GLN A 21 11.49 52.33 47.81
C GLN A 21 12.68 53.31 47.88
N PRO A 22 13.69 53.24 46.98
CA PRO A 22 13.75 54.28 45.92
C PRO A 22 14.43 53.92 44.56
N ALA A 23 14.16 54.83 43.60
CA ALA A 23 14.97 55.36 42.49
C ALA A 23 15.18 54.56 41.18
N LYS A 24 14.54 55.09 40.12
CA LYS A 24 14.75 54.80 38.69
C LYS A 24 16.06 55.45 38.20
N LYS A 25 16.91 54.70 37.48
CA LYS A 25 18.01 55.24 36.66
C LYS A 25 17.77 54.91 35.19
N ALA A 26 17.75 55.95 34.36
CA ALA A 26 17.64 55.89 32.91
C ALA A 26 18.90 55.27 32.30
N LYS A 27 18.74 54.28 31.40
CA LYS A 27 19.83 53.76 30.56
C LYS A 27 19.55 54.11 29.09
N LYS A 28 20.52 54.83 28.51
CA LYS A 28 20.58 55.30 27.11
C LYS A 28 20.28 54.18 26.11
N VAL A 29 19.40 54.48 25.15
CA VAL A 29 19.17 53.68 23.95
C VAL A 29 20.36 53.89 23.00
N VAL A 30 21.20 52.86 22.87
CA VAL A 30 22.19 52.77 21.78
C VAL A 30 21.54 51.97 20.65
N LYS A 31 21.16 52.63 19.56
CA LYS A 31 20.72 51.98 18.32
C LYS A 31 21.92 51.23 17.71
N LYS A 32 22.04 49.92 17.99
CA LYS A 32 22.90 49.03 17.19
C LYS A 32 22.17 48.69 15.90
N THR A 33 22.61 49.28 14.80
CA THR A 33 22.22 48.93 13.44
C THR A 33 22.64 47.48 13.19
N VAL A 34 21.68 46.56 13.23
CA VAL A 34 21.90 45.17 12.81
C VAL A 34 22.08 45.19 11.29
N LYS A 35 23.32 45.06 10.84
CA LYS A 35 23.61 44.75 9.44
C LYS A 35 22.88 43.45 9.12
N LYS A 36 21.86 43.51 8.25
CA LYS A 36 21.20 42.33 7.69
C LYS A 36 22.26 41.54 6.92
N THR A 37 22.78 40.49 7.52
CA THR A 37 23.49 39.45 6.78
C THR A 37 22.55 38.88 5.72
N PRO A 38 23.03 38.64 4.48
CA PRO A 38 22.20 38.08 3.42
C PRO A 38 21.57 36.78 3.94
N LYS A 39 20.26 36.60 3.73
CA LYS A 39 19.58 35.33 4.00
C LYS A 39 20.36 34.26 3.23
N LYS A 40 21.09 33.38 3.93
CA LYS A 40 21.61 32.15 3.35
C LYS A 40 20.43 31.45 2.69
N VAL A 41 20.45 31.36 1.36
CA VAL A 41 19.47 30.57 0.60
C VAL A 41 19.67 29.14 1.07
N ASN A 42 18.77 28.67 1.92
CA ASN A 42 18.88 27.35 2.50
C ASN A 42 18.47 26.37 1.39
N ASN A 43 19.46 25.84 0.66
CA ASN A 43 19.32 24.80 -0.37
C ASN A 43 18.94 23.43 0.23
N GLY A 44 18.06 23.42 1.24
CA GLY A 44 17.59 22.20 1.87
C GLY A 44 16.64 21.43 0.96
N VAL A 45 16.57 20.12 1.15
CA VAL A 45 15.55 19.27 0.52
C VAL A 45 14.18 19.68 1.07
N HIS A 46 13.23 19.92 0.18
CA HIS A 46 11.86 20.28 0.53
C HIS A 46 10.92 19.11 0.32
N ILE A 47 9.83 19.09 1.08
CA ILE A 47 8.70 18.18 0.89
C ILE A 47 7.42 18.98 0.81
N TRP A 48 6.48 18.45 0.03
CA TRP A 48 5.14 18.96 -0.14
C TRP A 48 4.20 18.22 0.77
N ILE A 49 3.40 18.99 1.51
CA ILE A 49 2.37 18.49 2.42
C ILE A 49 1.04 19.14 2.09
N TYR A 50 -0.05 18.47 2.45
CA TYR A 50 -1.40 19.00 2.30
C TYR A 50 -2.20 18.80 3.58
N LYS A 51 -3.23 19.61 3.73
CA LYS A 51 -4.20 19.47 4.82
C LYS A 51 -5.34 18.54 4.40
N ASP A 52 -5.71 17.60 5.26
CA ASP A 52 -6.84 16.69 5.03
C ASP A 52 -8.06 17.09 5.89
N PRO A 53 -9.13 17.63 5.28
CA PRO A 53 -10.33 18.01 6.03
C PRO A 53 -11.05 16.83 6.69
N LEU A 54 -10.91 15.62 6.16
CA LEU A 54 -11.59 14.43 6.68
C LEU A 54 -10.87 13.82 7.88
N ARG A 55 -9.62 14.22 8.15
CA ARG A 55 -8.78 13.70 9.22
C ARG A 55 -8.38 14.83 10.17
N ASN A 56 -9.38 15.41 10.84
CA ASN A 56 -9.16 16.45 11.85
C ASN A 56 -8.28 17.62 11.40
N ASN A 57 -8.29 17.95 10.10
CA ASN A 57 -7.50 19.05 9.57
C ASN A 57 -5.97 18.87 9.78
N GLU A 58 -5.50 17.63 9.85
CA GLU A 58 -4.10 17.25 9.97
C GLU A 58 -3.35 17.36 8.64
N PHE A 59 -2.02 17.36 8.70
CA PHE A 59 -1.16 17.40 7.51
C PHE A 59 -0.65 16.01 7.15
N PHE A 60 -0.59 15.77 5.85
CA PHE A 60 0.02 14.58 5.27
C PHE A 60 0.98 14.99 4.16
N GLU A 61 2.08 14.26 4.03
CA GLU A 61 2.93 14.36 2.85
C GLU A 61 2.14 13.93 1.61
N PHE A 62 2.42 14.55 0.47
CA PHE A 62 2.03 13.96 -0.80
C PHE A 62 2.73 12.61 -1.00
N HIS A 63 2.11 11.74 -1.80
CA HIS A 63 2.70 10.48 -2.23
C HIS A 63 4.17 10.65 -2.67
N PRO A 64 5.11 9.75 -2.31
CA PRO A 64 6.53 9.91 -2.61
C PRO A 64 6.81 10.12 -4.10
N ALA A 65 6.11 9.38 -4.97
CA ALA A 65 6.18 9.51 -6.43
C ALA A 65 5.81 10.91 -6.98
N LEU A 66 5.18 11.78 -6.19
CA LEU A 66 4.83 13.14 -6.59
C LEU A 66 5.77 14.21 -6.05
N GLN A 67 6.57 13.92 -5.02
CA GLN A 67 7.34 14.93 -4.29
C GLN A 67 8.30 15.70 -5.21
N GLU A 68 9.08 14.96 -6.00
CA GLU A 68 10.04 15.55 -6.94
C GLU A 68 9.37 16.32 -8.08
N PHE A 69 8.27 15.77 -8.62
CA PHE A 69 7.50 16.42 -9.68
C PHE A 69 6.93 17.78 -9.22
N LEU A 70 6.33 17.83 -8.03
CA LEU A 70 5.77 19.06 -7.47
C LEU A 70 6.85 20.10 -7.22
N GLU A 71 7.99 19.68 -6.66
CA GLU A 71 9.13 20.56 -6.41
C GLU A 71 9.71 21.12 -7.71
N THR A 72 9.81 20.30 -8.75
CA THR A 72 10.29 20.70 -10.07
C THR A 72 9.35 21.74 -10.70
N LYS A 73 8.04 21.45 -10.75
CA LYS A 73 7.05 22.38 -11.31
C LYS A 73 7.00 23.72 -10.59
N PHE A 74 7.12 23.70 -9.27
CA PHE A 74 7.18 24.92 -8.47
C PHE A 74 8.43 25.74 -8.78
N LYS A 75 9.61 25.11 -8.85
CA LYS A 75 10.88 25.78 -9.19
C LYS A 75 10.91 26.34 -10.61
N GLU A 76 10.26 25.66 -11.56
CA GLU A 76 10.05 26.14 -12.93
C GLU A 76 9.08 27.34 -13.01
N GLY A 77 8.44 27.74 -11.90
CA GLY A 77 7.48 28.84 -11.88
C GLY A 77 6.12 28.50 -12.46
N ALA A 78 5.75 27.21 -12.53
CA ALA A 78 4.40 26.82 -12.96
C ALA A 78 3.35 27.43 -12.02
N LYS A 79 2.24 27.92 -12.58
CA LYS A 79 1.12 28.44 -11.76
C LYS A 79 0.33 27.31 -11.11
N LYS A 80 0.15 26.20 -11.84
CA LYS A 80 -0.58 25.02 -11.41
C LYS A 80 -0.06 23.77 -12.12
N CYS A 81 -0.29 22.61 -11.53
CA CYS A 81 -0.10 21.31 -12.17
C CYS A 81 -1.23 20.34 -11.84
N GLU A 82 -1.32 19.24 -12.60
CA GLU A 82 -2.28 18.17 -12.37
C GLU A 82 -1.54 16.89 -11.97
N VAL A 83 -2.05 16.21 -10.95
CA VAL A 83 -1.56 14.92 -10.46
C VAL A 83 -2.74 13.98 -10.29
N ASN A 84 -2.50 12.69 -10.46
CA ASN A 84 -3.48 11.65 -10.19
C ASN A 84 -3.07 10.92 -8.91
N ILE A 85 -4.02 10.75 -7.99
CA ILE A 85 -3.82 10.03 -6.73
C ILE A 85 -4.97 9.03 -6.60
N PHE A 86 -4.67 7.73 -6.62
CA PHE A 86 -5.66 6.64 -6.55
C PHE A 86 -6.83 6.84 -7.53
N THR A 87 -6.51 7.13 -8.79
CA THR A 87 -7.41 7.46 -9.92
C THR A 87 -8.15 8.79 -9.82
N VAL A 88 -7.95 9.56 -8.76
CA VAL A 88 -8.59 10.87 -8.60
C VAL A 88 -7.64 11.97 -9.07
N PRO A 89 -8.01 12.75 -10.10
CA PRO A 89 -7.21 13.90 -10.53
C PRO A 89 -7.35 15.05 -9.53
N TYR A 90 -6.20 15.57 -9.10
CA TYR A 90 -6.05 16.77 -8.30
C TYR A 90 -5.33 17.84 -9.10
N THR A 91 -5.84 19.07 -9.02
CA THR A 91 -5.12 20.27 -9.42
C THR A 91 -4.39 20.81 -8.21
N ILE A 92 -3.08 21.03 -8.33
CA ILE A 92 -2.26 21.73 -7.33
C ILE A 92 -2.03 23.15 -7.86
N ASP A 93 -2.52 24.14 -7.13
CA ASP A 93 -2.36 25.56 -7.43
C ASP A 93 -1.25 26.14 -6.54
N PHE A 94 -0.14 26.53 -7.18
CA PHE A 94 1.03 27.07 -6.49
C PHE A 94 0.88 28.56 -6.14
N GLN A 95 -0.04 29.28 -6.77
CA GLN A 95 -0.30 30.68 -6.47
C GLN A 95 -1.20 30.81 -5.24
N GLN A 96 -2.25 30.00 -5.19
CA GLN A 96 -3.20 29.94 -4.07
C GLN A 96 -2.71 29.02 -2.94
N MET A 97 -1.68 28.19 -3.20
CA MET A 97 -1.19 27.16 -2.29
C MET A 97 -2.31 26.21 -1.84
N THR A 98 -3.06 25.69 -2.80
CA THR A 98 -4.17 24.76 -2.55
C THR A 98 -4.14 23.55 -3.49
N ARG A 99 -4.84 22.48 -3.09
CA ARG A 99 -5.18 21.36 -3.96
C ARG A 99 -6.69 21.16 -4.00
N LEU A 100 -7.23 20.79 -5.15
CA LEU A 100 -8.64 20.49 -5.32
C LEU A 100 -8.85 19.37 -6.35
N THR A 101 -9.88 18.56 -6.12
CA THR A 101 -10.45 17.70 -7.16
C THR A 101 -11.50 18.46 -7.96
N LYS A 102 -11.89 17.93 -9.13
CA LYS A 102 -12.98 18.50 -9.95
C LYS A 102 -14.33 18.60 -9.22
N ARG A 103 -14.54 17.77 -8.19
CA ARG A 103 -15.81 17.72 -7.43
C ARG A 103 -15.83 18.75 -6.28
N GLN A 104 -14.68 19.24 -5.84
CA GLN A 104 -14.59 20.13 -4.68
C GLN A 104 -14.82 21.59 -5.08
N LYS A 105 -15.68 22.28 -4.33
CA LYS A 105 -15.92 23.74 -4.49
C LYS A 105 -14.81 24.61 -3.89
N LYS A 106 -14.10 24.10 -2.87
CA LYS A 106 -13.03 24.81 -2.16
C LYS A 106 -11.77 23.95 -2.12
N GLY A 107 -10.63 24.57 -2.39
CA GLY A 107 -9.32 23.93 -2.29
C GLY A 107 -8.90 23.69 -0.85
N THR A 108 -8.13 22.62 -0.65
CA THR A 108 -7.49 22.29 0.64
C THR A 108 -6.06 22.85 0.65
N PRO A 109 -5.60 23.46 1.76
CA PRO A 109 -4.27 24.05 1.82
C PRO A 109 -3.13 23.07 1.52
N VAL A 110 -2.13 23.55 0.80
CA VAL A 110 -0.87 22.87 0.49
C VAL A 110 0.28 23.71 1.03
N GLN A 111 1.35 23.06 1.50
CA GLN A 111 2.54 23.74 2.00
C GLN A 111 3.80 23.06 1.49
N ARG A 112 4.81 23.88 1.24
CA ARG A 112 6.18 23.46 0.96
C ARG A 112 7.01 23.71 2.20
N ILE A 113 7.55 22.65 2.80
CA ILE A 113 8.34 22.74 4.03
C ILE A 113 9.72 22.11 3.83
N LEU A 114 10.69 22.49 4.67
CA LEU A 114 12.00 21.84 4.69
C LEU A 114 11.85 20.43 5.27
N LYS A 115 12.45 19.41 4.63
CA LYS A 115 12.42 18.03 5.12
C LYS A 115 12.99 17.90 6.53
N SER A 116 13.99 18.71 6.88
CA SER A 116 14.56 18.79 8.24
C SER A 116 13.60 19.37 9.30
N THR A 117 12.51 20.00 8.88
CA THR A 117 11.46 20.51 9.79
C THR A 117 10.30 19.53 9.94
N ALA A 118 10.15 18.57 9.01
CA ALA A 118 9.05 17.60 8.98
C ALA A 118 8.91 16.81 10.28
N LYS A 119 10.03 16.23 10.76
CA LYS A 119 10.06 15.44 12.02
C LYS A 119 9.61 16.20 13.26
N ARG A 120 9.71 17.54 13.26
CA ARG A 120 9.31 18.38 14.41
C ARG A 120 7.84 18.81 14.32
N ASN A 121 7.19 18.62 13.19
CA ASN A 121 5.80 19.01 12.99
C ASN A 121 4.88 17.93 13.55
N LYS A 122 4.37 18.14 14.78
CA LYS A 122 3.42 17.23 15.44
C LYS A 122 2.09 17.06 14.71
N LYS A 123 1.77 17.92 13.74
CA LYS A 123 0.55 17.82 12.91
C LYS A 123 0.79 17.10 11.58
N LEU A 124 2.03 16.71 11.29
CA LEU A 124 2.36 15.90 10.12
C LEU A 124 2.24 14.42 10.51
N MET A 125 1.19 13.78 10.02
CA MET A 125 0.73 12.49 10.56
C MET A 125 1.15 11.30 9.74
N GLY A 126 1.50 11.51 8.47
CA GLY A 126 1.97 10.46 7.59
C GLY A 126 1.96 10.85 6.12
N VAL A 127 1.80 9.88 5.24
CA VAL A 127 1.96 10.01 3.79
C VAL A 127 0.67 9.64 3.08
N GLN A 128 0.19 10.54 2.22
CA GLN A 128 -1.01 10.37 1.41
C GLN A 128 -2.26 9.94 2.20
N GLY A 129 -2.32 10.28 3.49
CA GLY A 129 -3.41 9.88 4.38
C GLY A 129 -3.20 8.60 5.18
N ALA A 130 -2.19 7.79 4.86
CA ALA A 130 -1.72 6.74 5.75
C ALA A 130 -0.90 7.37 6.88
N TYR A 131 -1.09 6.90 8.11
CA TYR A 131 -0.28 7.34 9.25
C TYR A 131 1.13 6.76 9.16
N TYR A 132 2.12 7.45 9.73
CA TYR A 132 3.43 6.84 9.93
C TYR A 132 3.31 5.61 10.82
N GLU A 133 4.14 4.61 10.51
CA GLU A 133 4.24 3.40 11.33
C GLU A 133 4.66 3.77 12.76
N LYS A 134 3.98 3.19 13.74
CA LYS A 134 4.34 3.36 15.15
C LYS A 134 5.54 2.47 15.48
N GLU A 135 6.50 2.99 16.22
CA GLU A 135 7.55 2.17 16.78
C GLU A 135 6.94 1.15 17.76
N THR A 136 7.30 -0.12 17.60
CA THR A 136 6.93 -1.18 18.55
C THR A 136 8.19 -1.73 19.19
N ARG A 137 8.06 -2.36 20.36
CA ARG A 137 9.20 -2.95 21.09
C ARG A 137 9.74 -4.22 20.45
N TYR A 138 8.98 -4.82 19.54
CA TYR A 138 9.35 -6.06 18.87
C TYR A 138 9.99 -5.77 17.51
N THR A 139 11.11 -6.44 17.27
CA THR A 139 11.80 -6.47 15.99
C THR A 139 11.91 -7.94 15.58
N GLN A 140 11.42 -8.26 14.41
CA GLN A 140 11.56 -9.60 13.85
C GLN A 140 12.99 -9.77 13.33
N ASP A 141 13.66 -10.84 13.72
CA ASP A 141 15.07 -11.15 13.42
C ASP A 141 15.21 -11.90 12.10
N ASP A 142 14.30 -12.84 11.83
CA ASP A 142 14.17 -13.49 10.55
C ASP A 142 13.36 -12.62 9.57
N ASN A 143 13.96 -12.21 8.45
CA ASN A 143 13.25 -11.46 7.42
C ASN A 143 12.33 -12.40 6.59
N LEU A 144 11.53 -13.22 7.27
CA LEU A 144 10.69 -14.27 6.71
C LEU A 144 9.26 -14.17 7.24
N CYS A 145 8.29 -14.37 6.36
CA CYS A 145 6.90 -14.50 6.76
C CYS A 145 6.64 -15.94 7.21
N THR A 146 6.31 -16.18 8.49
CA THR A 146 6.09 -17.54 9.04
C THR A 146 4.89 -18.29 8.44
N ILE A 147 4.02 -17.61 7.67
CA ILE A 147 2.88 -18.22 6.97
C ILE A 147 3.31 -18.87 5.66
N CYS A 148 4.21 -18.23 4.91
CA CYS A 148 4.63 -18.71 3.58
C CYS A 148 6.12 -19.04 3.47
N LEU A 149 6.87 -18.83 4.56
CA LEU A 149 8.29 -19.13 4.70
C LEU A 149 9.19 -18.44 3.65
N THR A 150 8.77 -17.28 3.13
CA THR A 150 9.54 -16.45 2.18
C THR A 150 9.67 -15.03 2.70
N ALA A 151 10.54 -14.23 2.09
CA ALA A 151 10.66 -12.81 2.40
C ALA A 151 9.29 -12.11 2.28
N PRO A 152 8.86 -11.30 3.28
CA PRO A 152 7.53 -10.73 3.29
C PRO A 152 7.24 -9.83 2.07
N MET A 153 6.29 -10.24 1.23
CA MET A 153 5.78 -9.38 0.16
C MET A 153 4.80 -8.36 0.73
N PHE A 154 5.09 -7.08 0.51
CA PHE A 154 4.42 -5.96 1.18
C PHE A 154 4.40 -6.17 2.71
N PRO A 155 5.57 -6.08 3.36
CA PRO A 155 5.72 -6.33 4.80
C PRO A 155 4.65 -5.57 5.58
N THR A 156 3.91 -6.29 6.41
CA THR A 156 2.81 -5.74 7.19
C THR A 156 3.03 -6.10 8.65
N LYS A 157 3.35 -5.08 9.45
CA LYS A 157 3.60 -5.20 10.88
C LYS A 157 2.29 -5.13 11.66
N LEU A 158 2.05 -6.09 12.55
CA LEU A 158 0.89 -6.05 13.45
C LEU A 158 1.13 -5.05 14.59
N GLU A 159 0.23 -4.07 14.81
CA GLU A 159 0.48 -3.04 15.82
C GLU A 159 0.55 -3.59 17.27
N GLU A 160 -0.24 -4.61 17.60
CA GLU A 160 -0.31 -5.16 18.97
C GLU A 160 0.95 -5.94 19.38
N CYS A 161 1.47 -6.80 18.48
CA CYS A 161 2.59 -7.70 18.80
C CYS A 161 3.88 -7.40 18.03
N GLY A 162 3.82 -6.60 16.96
CA GLY A 162 4.97 -6.23 16.15
C GLY A 162 5.47 -7.27 15.14
N HIS A 163 4.89 -8.46 15.07
CA HIS A 163 5.26 -9.48 14.07
C HIS A 163 4.95 -9.01 12.64
N ILE A 164 5.77 -9.44 11.69
CA ILE A 164 5.73 -9.00 10.30
C ILE A 164 5.41 -10.17 9.38
N PHE A 165 4.47 -9.96 8.46
CA PHE A 165 4.04 -10.96 7.49
C PHE A 165 3.87 -10.34 6.11
N CYS A 166 3.71 -11.18 5.07
CA CYS A 166 3.16 -10.71 3.80
C CYS A 166 1.75 -10.14 4.02
N TYR A 167 1.41 -9.04 3.35
CA TYR A 167 0.08 -8.44 3.43
C TYR A 167 -1.04 -9.46 3.13
N ILE A 168 -0.92 -10.23 2.04
CA ILE A 168 -1.95 -11.23 1.68
C ILE A 168 -2.04 -12.36 2.69
N CYS A 169 -0.92 -12.78 3.26
CA CYS A 169 -0.89 -13.89 4.22
C CYS A 169 -1.61 -13.49 5.52
N VAL A 170 -1.27 -12.33 6.09
CA VAL A 170 -1.92 -11.87 7.33
C VAL A 170 -3.38 -11.47 7.12
N LYS A 171 -3.71 -10.91 5.95
CA LYS A 171 -5.10 -10.66 5.56
C LYS A 171 -5.89 -11.96 5.42
N GLY A 172 -5.27 -13.01 4.89
CA GLY A 172 -5.87 -14.35 4.84
C GLY A 172 -6.11 -14.93 6.23
N ALA A 173 -5.15 -14.78 7.14
CA ALA A 173 -5.28 -15.20 8.53
C ALA A 173 -6.46 -14.49 9.23
N TYR A 174 -6.50 -13.16 9.14
CA TYR A 174 -7.62 -12.37 9.68
C TYR A 174 -8.96 -12.80 9.10
N ASN A 175 -9.05 -12.95 7.78
CA ASN A 175 -10.31 -13.34 7.11
C ASN A 175 -10.81 -14.72 7.53
N ALA A 176 -9.89 -15.60 7.93
CA ALA A 176 -10.21 -16.92 8.47
C ALA A 176 -10.56 -16.89 9.97
N GLY A 177 -10.61 -15.71 10.60
CA GLY A 177 -10.86 -15.55 12.03
C GLY A 177 -9.69 -15.98 12.91
N MET A 178 -8.47 -16.00 12.37
CA MET A 178 -7.26 -16.36 13.12
C MET A 178 -6.60 -15.12 13.73
N ASP A 179 -5.93 -15.33 14.86
CA ASP A 179 -5.04 -14.37 15.48
C ASP A 179 -3.64 -14.37 14.83
N CYS A 180 -2.72 -13.57 15.35
CA CYS A 180 -1.32 -13.55 14.93
C CYS A 180 -0.74 -14.98 14.88
N PRO A 181 -0.29 -15.49 13.72
CA PRO A 181 0.21 -16.86 13.61
C PRO A 181 1.43 -17.19 14.47
N THR A 182 2.17 -16.17 14.91
CA THR A 182 3.37 -16.35 15.74
C THR A 182 3.05 -16.34 17.24
N CYS A 183 2.20 -15.42 17.72
CA CYS A 183 1.99 -15.20 19.16
C CYS A 183 0.53 -15.19 19.63
N ARG A 184 -0.43 -15.35 18.71
CA ARG A 184 -1.87 -15.36 18.97
C ARG A 184 -2.45 -14.06 19.55
N ALA A 185 -1.72 -12.94 19.45
CA ALA A 185 -2.28 -11.62 19.68
C ALA A 185 -3.33 -11.26 18.60
N GLU A 186 -4.34 -10.48 18.98
CA GLU A 186 -5.41 -10.05 18.07
C GLU A 186 -4.84 -9.32 16.84
N ILE A 187 -5.39 -9.63 15.67
CA ILE A 187 -5.05 -8.93 14.43
C ILE A 187 -5.98 -7.70 14.29
N ASN A 188 -5.38 -6.51 14.22
CA ASN A 188 -6.12 -5.25 14.08
C ASN A 188 -7.04 -5.22 12.85
N ARG A 189 -8.31 -4.80 13.08
CA ARG A 189 -9.35 -4.69 12.04
C ARG A 189 -9.01 -3.75 10.89
N HIS A 190 -8.06 -2.84 11.09
CA HIS A 190 -7.64 -1.86 10.07
C HIS A 190 -6.77 -2.46 8.95
N ILE A 191 -6.35 -3.73 9.05
CA ILE A 191 -5.59 -4.44 8.01
C ILE A 191 -6.48 -4.87 6.83
N THR A 192 -7.81 -4.87 7.00
CA THR A 192 -8.75 -5.47 6.03
C THR A 192 -9.70 -4.56 5.24
N PRO A 193 -9.80 -3.22 5.44
CA PRO A 193 -10.57 -2.41 4.50
C PRO A 193 -9.93 -2.45 3.11
N GLU A 194 -10.70 -2.77 2.07
CA GLU A 194 -10.30 -2.38 0.72
C GLU A 194 -10.07 -0.86 0.67
N GLY A 195 -9.00 -0.42 0.00
CA GLY A 195 -8.61 0.99 -0.01
C GLY A 195 -7.69 1.39 1.15
N GLN A 196 -7.04 0.42 1.83
CA GLN A 196 -5.89 0.72 2.66
C GLN A 196 -4.77 1.34 1.81
N ILE A 197 -4.20 2.43 2.29
CA ILE A 197 -3.18 3.20 1.57
C ILE A 197 -1.79 2.68 1.96
N ARG A 198 -0.97 2.32 0.97
CA ARG A 198 0.43 1.86 1.14
C ARG A 198 1.32 2.51 0.10
N CYS A 199 1.89 3.66 0.46
CA CYS A 199 2.72 4.48 -0.45
C CYS A 199 4.17 3.98 -0.60
N ASP A 200 4.53 2.96 0.18
CA ASP A 200 5.80 2.25 0.15
C ASP A 200 5.82 1.09 -0.86
N VAL A 201 4.66 0.76 -1.44
CA VAL A 201 4.51 -0.34 -2.38
C VAL A 201 4.69 0.16 -3.82
N ASP A 202 5.69 -0.39 -4.51
CA ASP A 202 5.92 -0.12 -5.93
C ASP A 202 4.89 -0.85 -6.82
N MET A 203 4.23 -0.11 -7.72
CA MET A 203 3.33 -0.67 -8.72
C MET A 203 4.02 -1.65 -9.69
N HIS A 204 5.34 -1.55 -9.86
CA HIS A 204 6.11 -2.36 -10.80
C HIS A 204 6.81 -3.56 -10.17
N VAL A 205 6.61 -3.77 -8.87
CA VAL A 205 7.14 -4.91 -8.11
C VAL A 205 6.88 -6.24 -8.82
N GLU A 206 7.91 -7.10 -8.81
CA GLU A 206 7.90 -8.39 -9.49
C GLU A 206 7.66 -9.54 -8.52
N CYS A 207 7.39 -10.71 -9.09
CA CYS A 207 7.30 -11.93 -8.32
C CYS A 207 8.70 -12.32 -7.82
N PRO A 208 8.87 -12.64 -6.52
CA PRO A 208 10.13 -13.14 -5.98
C PRO A 208 10.62 -14.37 -6.75
N GLU A 209 11.91 -14.38 -7.10
CA GLU A 209 12.51 -15.42 -7.93
C GLU A 209 12.41 -16.81 -7.31
N ASP A 210 12.53 -16.88 -5.98
CA ASP A 210 12.39 -18.10 -5.18
C ASP A 210 10.99 -18.73 -5.26
N TYR A 211 9.95 -17.93 -5.52
CA TYR A 211 8.58 -18.42 -5.69
C TYR A 211 8.27 -18.92 -7.11
N VAL A 212 9.08 -18.52 -8.11
CA VAL A 212 8.76 -18.76 -9.53
C VAL A 212 8.66 -20.25 -9.83
N GLN A 213 9.64 -21.05 -9.39
CA GLN A 213 9.67 -22.47 -9.73
C GLN A 213 8.49 -23.23 -9.10
N ASP A 214 8.18 -22.97 -7.83
CA ASP A 214 7.03 -23.55 -7.14
C ASP A 214 5.71 -23.24 -7.84
N CYS A 215 5.59 -22.02 -8.36
CA CYS A 215 4.44 -21.59 -9.14
C CYS A 215 4.32 -22.39 -10.44
N LEU A 216 5.41 -22.51 -11.21
CA LEU A 216 5.44 -23.24 -12.48
C LEU A 216 5.07 -24.72 -12.29
N ASP A 217 5.62 -25.36 -11.26
CA ASP A 217 5.32 -26.75 -10.93
C ASP A 217 3.85 -26.93 -10.54
N HIS A 218 3.30 -26.00 -9.76
CA HIS A 218 1.88 -26.01 -9.41
C HIS A 218 1.00 -25.90 -10.67
N VAL A 219 1.25 -24.89 -11.51
CA VAL A 219 0.50 -24.67 -12.75
C VAL A 219 0.58 -25.92 -13.64
N HIS A 220 1.76 -26.54 -13.77
CA HIS A 220 1.92 -27.75 -14.56
C HIS A 220 1.04 -28.91 -14.07
N ARG A 221 1.01 -29.17 -12.75
CA ARG A 221 0.14 -30.19 -12.16
C ARG A 221 -1.34 -29.93 -12.44
N LYS A 222 -1.79 -28.67 -12.31
CA LYS A 222 -3.18 -28.26 -12.59
C LYS A 222 -3.52 -28.40 -14.08
N TRP A 223 -2.60 -28.05 -14.97
CA TRP A 223 -2.75 -28.20 -16.41
C TRP A 223 -2.92 -29.68 -16.79
N LEU A 224 -2.07 -30.57 -16.26
CA LEU A 224 -2.18 -32.03 -16.50
C LEU A 224 -3.54 -32.57 -16.06
N GLN A 225 -4.09 -32.09 -14.94
CA GLN A 225 -5.42 -32.48 -14.48
C GLN A 225 -6.51 -32.08 -15.48
N GLN A 226 -6.46 -30.85 -16.02
CA GLN A 226 -7.41 -30.40 -17.05
C GLN A 226 -7.26 -31.18 -18.35
N GLU A 227 -6.04 -31.48 -18.80
CA GLU A 227 -5.81 -32.29 -20.00
C GLU A 227 -6.32 -33.72 -19.85
N LYS A 228 -6.10 -34.36 -18.70
CA LYS A 228 -6.69 -35.68 -18.40
C LYS A 228 -8.21 -35.64 -18.45
N GLU A 229 -8.83 -34.59 -17.90
CA GLU A 229 -10.28 -34.43 -17.94
C GLU A 229 -10.80 -34.20 -19.37
N LYS A 230 -10.10 -33.38 -20.17
CA LYS A 230 -10.41 -33.20 -21.60
C LYS A 230 -10.33 -34.52 -22.36
N ARG A 231 -9.25 -35.29 -22.16
CA ARG A 231 -9.06 -36.61 -22.78
C ARG A 231 -10.14 -37.60 -22.33
N ARG A 232 -10.48 -37.66 -21.04
CA ARG A 232 -11.56 -38.50 -20.52
C ARG A 232 -12.91 -38.13 -21.14
N LYS A 233 -13.24 -36.84 -21.24
CA LYS A 233 -14.47 -36.38 -21.91
C LYS A 233 -14.46 -36.73 -23.39
N ARG A 234 -13.34 -36.54 -24.09
CA ARG A 234 -13.19 -36.96 -25.50
C ARG A 234 -13.37 -38.48 -25.65
N MET A 235 -12.74 -39.29 -24.80
CA MET A 235 -12.92 -40.75 -24.82
C MET A 235 -14.36 -41.16 -24.51
N TRP A 236 -15.06 -40.48 -23.58
CA TRP A 236 -16.48 -40.73 -23.33
C TRP A 236 -17.37 -40.36 -24.52
N PHE A 237 -17.04 -39.29 -25.24
CA PHE A 237 -17.72 -38.92 -26.50
C PHE A 237 -17.42 -39.91 -27.63
N VAL A 238 -16.19 -40.41 -27.74
CA VAL A 238 -15.80 -41.44 -28.74
C VAL A 238 -16.38 -42.82 -28.36
N GLN A 239 -16.63 -43.09 -27.08
CA GLN A 239 -17.27 -44.36 -26.65
C GLN A 239 -18.77 -44.44 -27.00
N LEU A 240 -19.39 -43.33 -27.43
CA LEU A 240 -20.72 -43.32 -28.06
C LEU A 240 -20.68 -43.58 -29.58
N GLU A 241 -19.50 -43.67 -30.19
CA GLU A 241 -19.28 -44.16 -31.58
C GLU A 241 -18.04 -45.10 -31.62
N LEU A 242 -18.29 -46.38 -31.32
CA LEU A 242 -17.43 -47.59 -31.42
C LEU A 242 -16.04 -47.53 -32.16
N ILE A 243 -15.01 -48.06 -31.46
CA ILE A 243 -13.81 -48.85 -31.92
C ILE A 243 -12.68 -48.10 -32.72
N PHE A 244 -11.41 -48.54 -32.51
CA PHE A 244 -10.09 -48.20 -33.15
C PHE A 244 -9.34 -46.99 -32.50
N ILE A 245 -8.08 -46.99 -32.03
CA ILE A 245 -6.84 -47.81 -32.14
C ILE A 245 -5.97 -47.64 -30.86
N GLU A 246 -5.16 -48.66 -30.58
CA GLU A 246 -4.13 -48.79 -29.54
C GLU A 246 -2.81 -48.01 -29.79
N VAL A 247 -2.16 -47.66 -28.65
CA VAL A 247 -0.70 -47.56 -28.37
C VAL A 247 0.13 -46.47 -29.08
N VAL A 248 0.84 -45.63 -28.29
CA VAL A 248 2.32 -45.42 -28.36
C VAL A 248 2.86 -44.81 -27.04
N THR A 249 3.70 -45.63 -26.39
CA THR A 249 4.88 -45.46 -25.51
C THR A 249 4.98 -44.37 -24.42
N ALA A 250 5.33 -44.87 -23.22
CA ALA A 250 6.06 -44.15 -22.18
C ALA A 250 7.56 -44.03 -22.52
N LYS A 251 8.12 -42.81 -22.48
CA LYS A 251 9.55 -42.53 -22.20
C LYS A 251 9.71 -41.14 -21.59
N GLY A 252 10.38 -41.08 -20.45
CA GLY A 252 11.03 -39.90 -19.86
C GLY A 252 10.10 -38.81 -19.33
N ALA A 253 10.07 -38.61 -18.00
CA ALA A 253 9.54 -37.36 -17.45
C ALA A 253 10.44 -36.21 -17.93
N PRO A 254 9.94 -35.24 -18.73
CA PRO A 254 10.73 -34.08 -19.07
C PRO A 254 10.89 -33.22 -17.81
N VAL A 255 12.13 -32.96 -17.43
CA VAL A 255 12.46 -31.81 -16.59
C VAL A 255 12.04 -30.59 -17.40
N TYR A 256 10.87 -30.02 -17.09
CA TYR A 256 10.35 -28.82 -17.76
C TYR A 256 11.12 -27.59 -17.24
N THR A 257 12.37 -27.45 -17.66
CA THR A 257 12.96 -26.12 -17.85
C THR A 257 12.37 -25.58 -19.13
N ASN A 258 11.28 -24.82 -19.06
CA ASN A 258 10.94 -23.83 -20.07
C ASN A 258 9.89 -22.91 -19.45
N LYS A 259 10.35 -21.73 -19.00
CA LYS A 259 9.51 -20.53 -19.00
C LYS A 259 8.72 -20.55 -20.32
N SER A 260 7.43 -20.25 -20.27
CA SER A 260 6.67 -19.95 -21.48
C SER A 260 7.54 -19.05 -22.37
N GLU A 261 7.67 -19.37 -23.66
CA GLU A 261 8.50 -18.58 -24.60
C GLU A 261 8.17 -17.12 -24.38
N LYS A 262 9.14 -16.33 -23.87
CA LYS A 262 8.94 -14.91 -23.60
C LYS A 262 8.40 -14.29 -24.89
N THR A 263 7.14 -13.90 -24.87
CA THR A 263 6.47 -13.22 -25.98
C THR A 263 7.02 -11.79 -26.04
N GLY A 264 8.24 -11.64 -26.56
CA GLY A 264 8.98 -10.38 -26.57
C GLY A 264 9.30 -9.85 -25.17
N ASP A 265 9.98 -8.72 -25.11
CA ASP A 265 10.30 -7.98 -23.88
C ASP A 265 9.04 -7.28 -23.27
N GLN A 266 7.85 -7.63 -23.75
CA GLN A 266 6.60 -6.96 -23.41
C GLN A 266 6.06 -7.52 -22.08
N LYS A 267 6.15 -6.70 -21.02
CA LYS A 267 5.57 -7.00 -19.72
C LYS A 267 4.05 -6.76 -19.71
N TYR A 268 3.31 -7.65 -19.04
CA TYR A 268 1.86 -7.57 -18.87
C TYR A 268 1.48 -7.57 -17.40
N TYR A 269 0.34 -6.95 -17.08
CA TYR A 269 -0.29 -7.01 -15.77
C TYR A 269 -1.67 -7.65 -15.84
N TRP A 270 -2.01 -8.40 -14.80
CA TRP A 270 -3.38 -8.82 -14.56
C TRP A 270 -4.00 -7.85 -13.56
N ILE A 271 -5.17 -7.33 -13.91
CA ILE A 271 -5.92 -6.39 -13.07
C ILE A 271 -7.34 -6.89 -12.84
N PHE A 272 -7.92 -6.56 -11.69
CA PHE A 272 -9.30 -6.86 -11.32
C PHE A 272 -10.05 -5.59 -10.92
N LYS A 273 -11.35 -5.56 -11.21
CA LYS A 273 -12.18 -4.38 -10.96
C LYS A 273 -12.35 -4.16 -9.45
N ALA A 274 -12.24 -2.91 -9.01
CA ALA A 274 -12.53 -2.54 -7.62
C ALA A 274 -14.01 -2.78 -7.27
N ARG A 275 -14.31 -3.14 -6.01
CA ARG A 275 -15.69 -3.44 -5.54
C ARG A 275 -16.65 -2.25 -5.71
N ASN A 276 -16.15 -1.03 -5.56
CA ASN A 276 -16.91 0.20 -5.74
C ASN A 276 -16.93 0.70 -7.19
N ASN A 277 -16.50 -0.14 -8.15
CA ASN A 277 -16.33 0.17 -9.56
C ASN A 277 -15.42 1.36 -9.88
N ASN A 278 -14.70 1.90 -8.90
CA ASN A 278 -13.79 3.02 -9.07
C ASN A 278 -12.35 2.53 -9.30
N GLY A 279 -11.93 2.50 -10.56
CA GLY A 279 -10.61 2.03 -10.99
C GLY A 279 -10.44 0.51 -10.96
N TRP A 280 -9.19 0.09 -11.04
CA TRP A 280 -8.74 -1.31 -11.07
C TRP A 280 -7.59 -1.53 -10.08
N TYR A 281 -7.38 -2.77 -9.66
CA TYR A 281 -6.20 -3.17 -8.88
C TYR A 281 -5.43 -4.23 -9.65
N ARG A 282 -4.11 -4.11 -9.68
CA ARG A 282 -3.24 -5.20 -10.11
C ARG A 282 -3.32 -6.35 -9.11
N TYR A 283 -3.27 -7.59 -9.60
CA TYR A 283 -3.09 -8.74 -8.72
C TYR A 283 -1.75 -8.65 -8.01
N ASP A 284 -1.66 -9.33 -6.87
CA ASP A 284 -0.37 -9.58 -6.23
C ASP A 284 0.58 -10.31 -7.19
N PRO A 285 1.89 -9.97 -7.24
CA PRO A 285 2.82 -10.58 -8.18
C PRO A 285 2.88 -12.11 -8.16
N LYS A 286 2.69 -12.76 -7.01
CA LYS A 286 2.64 -14.24 -6.91
C LYS A 286 1.38 -14.79 -7.60
N ASN A 287 0.24 -14.15 -7.37
CA ASN A 287 -1.02 -14.51 -8.02
C ASN A 287 -1.01 -14.18 -9.53
N GLU A 288 -0.44 -13.04 -9.91
CA GLU A 288 -0.31 -12.60 -11.30
C GLU A 288 0.51 -13.60 -12.12
N LEU A 289 1.66 -14.06 -11.60
CA LEU A 289 2.47 -15.10 -12.25
C LEU A 289 1.67 -16.37 -12.48
N PHE A 290 0.94 -16.84 -11.46
CA PHE A 290 0.11 -18.04 -11.57
C PHE A 290 -0.98 -17.90 -12.65
N ILE A 291 -1.66 -16.75 -12.68
CA ILE A 291 -2.71 -16.46 -13.65
C ILE A 291 -2.14 -16.39 -15.07
N GLU A 292 -1.02 -15.68 -15.26
CA GLU A 292 -0.37 -15.54 -16.56
C GLU A 292 0.09 -16.90 -17.10
N GLU A 293 0.73 -17.73 -16.28
CA GLU A 293 1.19 -19.07 -16.69
C GLU A 293 0.02 -20.00 -17.04
N CYS A 294 -1.09 -19.93 -16.31
CA CYS A 294 -2.31 -20.65 -16.69
C CYS A 294 -2.90 -20.15 -18.02
N TYR A 295 -2.89 -18.83 -18.24
CA TYR A 295 -3.38 -18.22 -19.48
C TYR A 295 -2.54 -18.61 -20.68
N LEU A 296 -1.21 -18.51 -20.58
CA LEU A 296 -0.28 -18.85 -21.66
C LEU A 296 -0.34 -20.34 -22.05
N ARG A 297 -0.63 -21.22 -21.08
CA ARG A 297 -0.90 -22.66 -21.33
C ARG A 297 -2.29 -22.94 -21.88
N GLN A 298 -3.07 -21.91 -22.24
CA GLN A 298 -4.42 -22.02 -22.80
C GLN A 298 -5.38 -22.85 -21.91
N MET A 299 -5.23 -22.73 -20.59
CA MET A 299 -6.17 -23.32 -19.65
C MET A 299 -7.53 -22.64 -19.77
N LYS A 300 -8.62 -23.35 -19.47
CA LYS A 300 -9.98 -22.76 -19.54
C LYS A 300 -10.24 -21.79 -18.40
N TYR A 301 -9.72 -22.14 -17.23
CA TYR A 301 -9.81 -21.39 -16.00
C TYR A 301 -8.62 -21.76 -15.12
N CYS A 302 -8.33 -20.93 -14.13
CA CYS A 302 -7.46 -21.31 -13.01
C CYS A 302 -8.17 -21.11 -11.67
N GLN A 303 -7.72 -21.86 -10.66
CA GLN A 303 -8.26 -21.83 -9.31
C GLN A 303 -7.12 -21.58 -8.34
N LEU A 304 -7.29 -20.58 -7.49
CA LEU A 304 -6.27 -20.13 -6.54
C LEU A 304 -6.91 -19.58 -5.27
N TYR A 305 -6.15 -19.62 -4.18
CA TYR A 305 -6.55 -19.01 -2.91
C TYR A 305 -6.00 -17.60 -2.82
N ILE A 306 -6.87 -16.62 -2.57
CA ILE A 306 -6.49 -15.23 -2.34
C ILE A 306 -7.08 -14.80 -1.00
N CYS A 307 -6.21 -14.46 -0.05
CA CYS A 307 -6.58 -14.07 1.32
C CYS A 307 -7.61 -15.03 1.93
N SER A 308 -7.27 -16.33 1.98
CA SER A 308 -8.08 -17.47 2.47
C SER A 308 -9.40 -17.78 1.73
N HIS A 309 -9.69 -17.11 0.63
CA HIS A 309 -10.87 -17.39 -0.20
C HIS A 309 -10.50 -18.10 -1.48
N HIS A 310 -11.36 -19.03 -1.90
CA HIS A 310 -11.21 -19.73 -3.16
C HIS A 310 -11.78 -18.89 -4.31
N TYR A 311 -10.92 -18.53 -5.26
CA TYR A 311 -11.29 -17.81 -6.47
C TYR A 311 -11.14 -18.72 -7.69
N THR A 312 -12.08 -18.60 -8.62
CA THR A 312 -11.95 -19.15 -9.98
C THR A 312 -11.82 -18.01 -10.97
N ILE A 313 -10.75 -18.05 -11.77
CA ILE A 313 -10.48 -17.10 -12.85
C ILE A 313 -10.87 -17.75 -14.16
N HIS A 314 -11.84 -17.16 -14.87
CA HIS A 314 -12.35 -17.65 -16.13
C HIS A 314 -11.75 -16.84 -17.28
N PHE A 315 -10.88 -17.45 -18.09
CA PHE A 315 -10.18 -16.75 -19.17
C PHE A 315 -11.07 -16.45 -20.37
N ALA A 316 -12.09 -17.28 -20.63
CA ALA A 316 -13.03 -17.05 -21.74
C ALA A 316 -13.96 -15.86 -21.49
N THR A 317 -14.43 -15.69 -20.25
CA THR A 317 -15.37 -14.61 -19.89
C THR A 317 -14.67 -13.39 -19.29
N MET A 318 -13.37 -13.49 -18.99
CA MET A 318 -12.60 -12.46 -18.31
C MET A 318 -13.25 -12.02 -16.99
N MET A 319 -13.65 -13.01 -16.18
CA MET A 319 -14.27 -12.82 -14.86
C MET A 319 -13.55 -13.62 -13.78
N GLN A 320 -13.49 -13.05 -12.58
CA GLN A 320 -13.18 -13.78 -11.36
C GLN A 320 -14.44 -14.00 -10.52
N ASP A 321 -14.62 -15.22 -10.03
CA ASP A 321 -15.75 -15.61 -9.21
C ASP A 321 -15.22 -16.10 -7.85
N ARG A 322 -15.74 -15.52 -6.76
CA ARG A 322 -15.53 -15.99 -5.40
C ARG A 322 -16.81 -16.60 -4.88
N ASN A 323 -16.74 -17.82 -4.36
CA ASN A 323 -17.82 -18.37 -3.57
C ASN A 323 -17.71 -17.84 -2.13
N TRP A 324 -18.73 -17.15 -1.65
CA TRP A 324 -18.81 -16.62 -0.30
C TRP A 324 -20.21 -16.88 0.27
N ALA A 325 -20.31 -17.74 1.28
CA ALA A 325 -21.56 -18.05 1.96
C ALA A 325 -22.73 -18.45 1.02
N GLY A 326 -22.42 -19.13 -0.10
CA GLY A 326 -23.41 -19.53 -1.10
C GLY A 326 -23.68 -18.47 -2.18
N GLU A 327 -23.19 -17.25 -2.02
CA GLU A 327 -23.26 -16.20 -3.03
C GLU A 327 -21.98 -16.15 -3.87
N ILE A 328 -22.15 -16.06 -5.19
CA ILE A 328 -21.03 -15.90 -6.12
C ILE A 328 -20.80 -14.41 -6.36
N VAL A 329 -19.75 -13.87 -5.76
CA VAL A 329 -19.32 -12.49 -6.03
C VAL A 329 -18.41 -12.49 -7.24
N LYS A 330 -18.84 -11.81 -8.30
CA LYS A 330 -18.10 -11.70 -9.56
C LYS A 330 -17.40 -10.35 -9.71
N ARG A 331 -16.19 -10.34 -10.27
CA ARG A 331 -15.52 -9.11 -10.69
C ARG A 331 -14.88 -9.30 -12.05
N GLN A 332 -14.90 -8.25 -12.87
CA GLN A 332 -14.20 -8.23 -14.15
C GLN A 332 -12.69 -8.27 -13.93
N ILE A 333 -11.99 -8.91 -14.87
CA ILE A 333 -10.51 -8.92 -14.93
C ILE A 333 -10.05 -8.48 -16.32
N LYS A 334 -8.80 -8.01 -16.41
CA LYS A 334 -8.14 -7.71 -17.68
C LYS A 334 -6.68 -8.13 -17.63
N ARG A 335 -6.16 -8.51 -18.79
CA ARG A 335 -4.73 -8.61 -19.07
C ARG A 335 -4.35 -7.37 -19.86
N ILE A 336 -3.48 -6.53 -19.33
CA ILE A 336 -3.10 -5.24 -19.92
C ILE A 336 -1.59 -5.20 -20.13
N LYS A 337 -1.11 -4.41 -21.09
CA LYS A 337 0.33 -4.13 -21.14
C LYS A 337 0.72 -3.36 -19.88
N ALA A 338 1.92 -3.63 -19.37
CA ALA A 338 2.41 -2.98 -18.16
C ALA A 338 2.43 -1.46 -18.30
N GLU A 339 2.73 -0.91 -19.47
CA GLU A 339 2.75 0.53 -19.78
C GLU A 339 1.37 1.20 -19.75
N ASP A 340 0.29 0.43 -19.93
CA ASP A 340 -1.08 0.96 -20.00
C ASP A 340 -1.75 1.13 -18.63
N TRP A 341 -1.04 0.83 -17.53
CA TRP A 341 -1.59 0.85 -16.17
C TRP A 341 -2.23 2.19 -15.78
N GLN A 342 -1.69 3.33 -16.26
CA GLN A 342 -2.27 4.65 -16.01
C GLN A 342 -3.57 4.86 -16.79
N LYS A 343 -3.59 4.43 -18.06
CA LYS A 343 -4.78 4.54 -18.94
C LYS A 343 -5.94 3.71 -18.42
N GLU A 344 -5.61 2.55 -17.85
CA GLU A 344 -6.58 1.63 -17.26
C GLU A 344 -6.98 2.00 -15.83
N GLU A 345 -6.60 3.18 -15.33
CA GLU A 345 -6.98 3.67 -14.01
C GLU A 345 -6.67 2.66 -12.89
N VAL A 346 -5.45 2.10 -12.91
CA VAL A 346 -4.99 1.20 -11.85
C VAL A 346 -4.63 2.02 -10.61
N ARG A 347 -5.21 1.65 -9.46
CA ARG A 347 -5.09 2.34 -8.16
C ARG A 347 -4.00 1.80 -7.26
N GLY A 348 -3.61 0.55 -7.46
CA GLY A 348 -2.61 -0.13 -6.66
C GLY A 348 -2.68 -1.64 -6.82
N ILE A 349 -2.15 -2.37 -5.85
CA ILE A 349 -1.94 -3.82 -5.90
C ILE A 349 -2.76 -4.51 -4.81
N ALA A 350 -3.38 -5.65 -5.13
CA ALA A 350 -4.07 -6.51 -4.15
C ALA A 350 -5.14 -5.80 -3.28
N GLY A 351 -5.76 -4.74 -3.81
CA GLY A 351 -6.74 -3.92 -3.10
C GLY A 351 -6.14 -2.86 -2.15
N LEU A 352 -4.82 -2.69 -2.16
CA LEU A 352 -4.12 -1.56 -1.56
C LEU A 352 -4.12 -0.39 -2.55
N ASP A 353 -4.40 0.81 -2.06
CA ASP A 353 -4.20 2.06 -2.79
C ASP A 353 -2.71 2.46 -2.67
N THR A 354 -1.95 2.36 -3.76
CA THR A 354 -0.48 2.51 -3.76
C THR A 354 0.03 3.49 -4.80
N VAL A 355 -0.84 4.00 -5.66
CA VAL A 355 -0.45 4.73 -6.86
C VAL A 355 -0.76 6.21 -6.78
N ALA A 356 0.23 7.01 -7.13
CA ALA A 356 0.05 8.38 -7.57
C ALA A 356 1.05 8.72 -8.69
N TYR A 357 0.66 9.56 -9.65
CA TYR A 357 1.50 9.94 -10.78
C TYR A 357 1.18 11.34 -11.31
N PRO A 358 2.15 12.04 -11.94
CA PRO A 358 1.88 13.30 -12.64
C PRO A 358 0.95 13.12 -13.83
N VAL A 359 0.02 14.05 -14.04
CA VAL A 359 -0.79 14.08 -15.28
C VAL A 359 -0.04 14.94 -16.30
N VAL A 360 0.69 14.27 -17.18
CA VAL A 360 1.39 14.94 -18.29
C VAL A 360 0.41 15.08 -19.45
N LYS A 361 -0.05 16.30 -19.71
CA LYS A 361 -0.83 16.56 -20.93
C LYS A 361 0.12 16.44 -22.13
N PRO A 362 -0.28 15.73 -23.20
CA PRO A 362 0.53 15.71 -24.41
C PRO A 362 0.72 17.15 -24.87
N THR A 363 1.98 17.56 -25.02
CA THR A 363 2.31 18.82 -25.66
C THR A 363 1.74 18.76 -27.07
N LYS A 364 0.79 19.64 -27.39
CA LYS A 364 0.36 19.85 -28.77
C LYS A 364 1.63 20.28 -29.52
N LYS A 365 2.13 19.40 -30.39
CA LYS A 365 3.18 19.73 -31.34
C LYS A 365 2.63 20.68 -32.39
#